data_AF-A0A2G5VJ56-F1
#
_entry.id   AF-A0A2G5VJ56-F1
#
_cell.length_a   1.000
_cell.length_b   1.000
_cell.length_c   1.000
_cell.angle_alpha   90.00
_cell.angle_beta   90.00
_cell.angle_gamma   90.00
#
_symmetry.space_group_name_H-M   'P 1'
#
loop_
_entity.id
_entity.type
_entity.pdbx_description
1 polymer ?
#
loop_
_entity_poly.entity_id
_entity_poly.type
_entity_poly.pdbx_seq_one_letter_code
_entity_poly.pdbx_strand_id
1 'polypeptide(L)'
;MQDITVLIIVNDAESAEKEYDTSLNSIRCYCENRKYRLEIVEDTDFRHFCQQENSIFRRHCIVAHLLRESEYVFLLEPGMAVVNDDIRLEEFIDDRYDMTMYDKFTSWEIDTSSYVVKNTVWSRDFLMKLAEFETKIPSSSNDNTALHILLQKTFYPQFTEDAGNCMKILENLEFSTGNQQIMLTFEACIRSVIGENHEFKNNLRIIKKGTAWTREIWLTDSKWNQNRDFILNGLKNSHQTTFAHGVLSDILLGRQTWRSPFINTPSQEKCDFSKWEYDQSLIVSKFEIDEYLTEKFEEVEKMRWQSLAAVGNYMSKV
;
A
#
# COMPACT_ATOMS: atom_id res chain seq x y z
N MET A 1 -0.78 -17.59 19.97
CA MET A 1 -0.11 -16.69 19.01
C MET A 1 -0.65 -17.09 17.67
N GLN A 2 -1.22 -16.16 16.92
CA GLN A 2 -1.72 -16.45 15.56
C GLN A 2 -0.54 -16.85 14.68
N ASP A 3 -0.74 -17.77 13.75
CA ASP A 3 0.30 -18.16 12.79
C ASP A 3 0.36 -17.13 11.65
N ILE A 4 1.27 -16.16 11.80
CA ILE A 4 1.45 -15.04 10.87
C ILE A 4 2.79 -15.18 10.16
N THR A 5 2.72 -15.22 8.83
CA THR A 5 3.88 -15.06 7.95
C THR A 5 3.91 -13.65 7.39
N VAL A 6 4.99 -12.91 7.69
CA VAL A 6 5.31 -11.66 7.01
C VAL A 6 5.96 -12.00 5.69
N LEU A 7 5.36 -11.53 4.59
CA LEU A 7 5.83 -11.82 3.24
C LEU A 7 6.25 -10.52 2.57
N ILE A 8 7.46 -10.51 2.01
CA ILE A 8 7.98 -9.46 1.13
C ILE A 8 8.34 -10.12 -0.20
N ILE A 9 7.81 -9.59 -1.30
CA ILE A 9 8.12 -10.07 -2.65
C ILE A 9 9.02 -9.04 -3.32
N VAL A 10 10.18 -9.49 -3.79
CA VAL A 10 11.18 -8.66 -4.49
C VAL A 10 11.35 -9.16 -5.92
N ASN A 11 11.80 -8.29 -6.83
CA ASN A 11 12.08 -8.73 -8.20
C ASN A 11 13.43 -9.47 -8.30
N ASP A 12 14.41 -9.00 -7.53
CA ASP A 12 15.79 -9.48 -7.50
C ASP A 12 16.33 -9.23 -6.08
N ALA A 13 16.81 -10.28 -5.40
CA ALA A 13 17.21 -10.17 -4.01
C ALA A 13 18.42 -9.25 -3.82
N GLU A 14 19.43 -9.33 -4.69
CA GLU A 14 20.65 -8.50 -4.57
C GLU A 14 20.32 -7.01 -4.69
N SER A 15 19.52 -6.64 -5.69
CA SER A 15 19.05 -5.27 -5.89
C SER A 15 18.18 -4.81 -4.72
N ALA A 16 17.34 -5.69 -4.17
CA ALA A 16 16.50 -5.35 -3.04
C ALA A 16 17.32 -5.07 -1.77
N GLU A 17 18.34 -5.88 -1.47
CA GLU A 17 19.26 -5.61 -0.35
C GLU A 17 19.95 -4.25 -0.51
N LYS A 18 20.33 -3.88 -1.74
CA LYS A 18 20.97 -2.59 -1.99
C LYS A 18 20.01 -1.40 -1.86
N GLU A 19 18.80 -1.54 -2.37
CA GLU A 19 17.82 -0.44 -2.45
C GLU A 19 16.99 -0.27 -1.17
N TYR A 20 16.92 -1.29 -0.32
CA TYR A 20 16.01 -1.37 0.81
C TYR A 20 16.65 -1.94 2.09
N ASP A 21 17.99 -1.91 2.23
CA ASP A 21 18.68 -2.46 3.41
C ASP A 21 18.08 -2.00 4.74
N THR A 22 17.78 -0.70 4.86
CA THR A 22 17.28 -0.07 6.07
C THR A 22 15.91 -0.64 6.45
N SER A 23 14.98 -0.70 5.51
CA SER A 23 13.63 -1.24 5.73
C SER A 23 13.66 -2.75 5.92
N LEU A 24 14.36 -3.50 5.06
CA LEU A 24 14.47 -4.96 5.18
C LEU A 24 15.07 -5.39 6.51
N ASN A 25 16.16 -4.74 6.96
CA ASN A 25 16.78 -5.08 8.24
C ASN A 25 15.89 -4.71 9.43
N SER A 26 15.13 -3.60 9.34
CA SER A 26 14.16 -3.27 10.39
C SER A 26 13.06 -4.33 10.53
N ILE A 27 12.55 -4.86 9.41
CA ILE A 27 11.53 -5.91 9.38
C ILE A 27 12.10 -7.25 9.85
N ARG A 28 13.32 -7.61 9.44
CA ARG A 28 14.02 -8.81 9.95
C ARG A 28 14.09 -8.81 11.47
N CYS A 29 14.55 -7.70 12.05
CA CYS A 29 14.66 -7.58 13.49
C CYS A 29 13.31 -7.58 14.20
N TYR A 30 12.29 -6.95 13.61
CA TYR A 30 10.93 -7.01 14.13
C TYR A 30 10.38 -8.44 14.14
N CYS A 31 10.49 -9.16 13.03
CA CYS A 31 10.02 -10.53 12.92
C CYS A 31 10.78 -11.47 13.86
N GLU A 32 12.10 -11.32 14.00
CA GLU A 32 12.92 -12.12 14.91
C GLU A 32 12.49 -11.92 16.37
N ASN A 33 12.39 -10.67 16.82
CA ASN A 33 12.01 -10.34 18.20
C ASN A 33 10.56 -10.70 18.54
N ARG A 34 9.65 -10.59 17.57
CA ARG A 34 8.24 -10.96 17.72
C ARG A 34 7.93 -12.42 17.40
N LYS A 35 8.92 -13.17 16.88
CA LYS A 35 8.80 -14.57 16.45
C LYS A 35 7.76 -14.78 15.35
N TYR A 36 7.62 -13.80 14.45
CA TYR A 36 6.87 -13.98 13.21
C TYR A 36 7.74 -14.71 12.19
N ARG A 37 7.14 -15.56 11.35
CA ARG A 37 7.85 -16.11 10.19
C ARG A 37 8.05 -14.98 9.19
N LEU A 38 9.26 -14.82 8.68
CA LEU A 38 9.57 -13.87 7.62
C LEU A 38 9.99 -14.63 6.36
N GLU A 39 9.31 -14.34 5.25
CA GLU A 39 9.65 -14.84 3.93
C GLU A 39 9.91 -13.66 3.01
N ILE A 40 11.13 -13.58 2.49
CA ILE A 40 11.51 -12.64 1.42
C ILE A 40 11.78 -13.50 0.20
N VAL A 41 10.95 -13.36 -0.82
CA VAL A 41 10.96 -14.25 -1.99
C VAL A 41 11.11 -13.47 -3.28
N GLU A 42 11.76 -14.08 -4.29
CA GLU A 42 11.86 -13.47 -5.61
C GLU A 42 10.62 -13.76 -6.46
N ASP A 43 10.15 -12.77 -7.21
CA ASP A 43 8.99 -12.90 -8.09
C ASP A 43 9.19 -13.99 -9.16
N THR A 44 10.45 -14.15 -9.59
CA THR A 44 10.90 -14.98 -10.70
C THR A 44 10.73 -16.46 -10.40
N ASP A 45 10.92 -16.85 -9.14
CA ASP A 45 10.79 -18.23 -8.65
C ASP A 45 9.38 -18.81 -8.88
N PHE A 46 8.37 -17.94 -8.93
CA PHE A 46 6.97 -18.34 -9.05
C PHE A 46 6.44 -18.31 -10.48
N ARG A 47 7.23 -17.91 -11.48
CA ARG A 47 6.75 -17.77 -12.88
C ARG A 47 6.20 -19.05 -13.50
N HIS A 48 6.65 -20.20 -13.02
CA HIS A 48 6.14 -21.50 -13.47
C HIS A 48 4.68 -21.75 -13.03
N PHE A 49 4.22 -21.06 -11.99
CA PHE A 49 2.88 -21.17 -11.42
C PHE A 49 2.04 -19.91 -11.67
N CYS A 50 2.61 -18.72 -11.43
CA CYS A 50 1.99 -17.42 -11.62
C CYS A 50 2.42 -16.79 -12.95
N GLN A 51 1.56 -16.93 -13.96
CA GLN A 51 1.85 -16.59 -15.36
C GLN A 51 1.58 -15.12 -15.71
N GLN A 52 1.24 -14.27 -14.75
CA GLN A 52 1.11 -12.83 -14.98
C GLN A 52 2.45 -12.27 -15.44
N GLU A 53 2.48 -11.40 -16.46
CA GLU A 53 3.71 -10.82 -16.99
C GLU A 53 4.20 -9.66 -16.11
N ASN A 54 3.27 -8.81 -15.67
CA ASN A 54 3.50 -7.70 -14.77
C ASN A 54 3.62 -8.18 -13.31
N SER A 55 4.76 -7.87 -12.68
CA SER A 55 5.04 -8.27 -11.29
C SER A 55 4.04 -7.70 -10.28
N ILE A 56 3.43 -6.55 -10.60
CA ILE A 56 2.38 -5.92 -9.80
C ILE A 56 1.15 -6.83 -9.69
N PHE A 57 0.75 -7.52 -10.78
CA PHE A 57 -0.35 -8.49 -10.74
C PHE A 57 0.09 -9.85 -10.23
N ARG A 58 1.29 -10.30 -10.64
CA ARG A 58 1.87 -11.59 -10.24
C ARG A 58 1.95 -11.75 -8.73
N ARG A 59 2.24 -10.67 -7.98
CA ARG A 59 2.31 -10.68 -6.51
C ARG A 59 1.07 -11.32 -5.87
N HIS A 60 -0.13 -11.04 -6.37
CA HIS A 60 -1.37 -11.53 -5.76
C HIS A 60 -1.52 -13.05 -5.94
N CYS A 61 -1.07 -13.58 -7.07
CA CYS A 61 -0.98 -15.02 -7.28
C CYS A 61 0.05 -15.66 -6.34
N ILE A 62 1.23 -15.03 -6.15
CA ILE A 62 2.26 -15.51 -5.22
C ILE A 62 1.72 -15.54 -3.79
N VAL A 63 1.07 -14.47 -3.33
CA VAL A 63 0.43 -14.43 -2.01
C VAL A 63 -0.62 -15.54 -1.90
N ALA A 64 -1.49 -15.73 -2.89
CA ALA A 64 -2.49 -16.81 -2.88
C ALA A 64 -1.85 -18.22 -2.83
N HIS A 65 -0.66 -18.38 -3.42
CA HIS A 65 0.10 -19.63 -3.38
C HIS A 65 0.62 -19.92 -1.97
N LEU A 66 1.42 -19.00 -1.42
CA LEU A 66 2.10 -19.12 -0.13
C LEU A 66 1.13 -19.08 1.07
N LEU A 67 -0.01 -18.41 0.91
CA LEU A 67 -1.06 -18.36 1.95
C LEU A 67 -1.53 -19.75 2.38
N ARG A 68 -1.37 -20.80 1.57
CA ARG A 68 -1.73 -22.17 1.93
C ARG A 68 -0.95 -22.72 3.13
N GLU A 69 0.21 -22.15 3.43
CA GLU A 69 1.17 -22.67 4.43
C GLU A 69 1.11 -21.95 5.78
N SER A 70 0.24 -20.95 5.92
CA SER A 70 0.09 -20.13 7.12
C SER A 70 -1.40 -19.88 7.43
N GLU A 71 -1.73 -19.51 8.66
CA GLU A 71 -3.08 -19.02 8.98
C GLU A 71 -3.33 -17.63 8.39
N TYR A 72 -2.34 -16.74 8.52
CA TYR A 72 -2.34 -15.39 7.98
C TYR A 72 -1.06 -15.10 7.20
N VAL A 73 -1.19 -14.37 6.10
CA VAL A 73 -0.06 -13.70 5.43
C VAL A 73 -0.23 -12.19 5.59
N PHE A 74 0.82 -11.54 6.06
CA PHE A 74 0.94 -10.09 6.13
C PHE A 74 1.90 -9.63 5.03
N LEU A 75 1.35 -9.19 3.90
CA LEU A 75 2.15 -8.66 2.80
C LEU A 75 2.66 -7.27 3.15
N LEU A 76 3.97 -7.07 3.06
CA LEU A 76 4.62 -5.76 3.16
C LEU A 76 5.42 -5.50 1.88
N GLU A 77 5.52 -4.24 1.48
CA GLU A 77 6.43 -3.86 0.41
C GLU A 77 7.87 -3.67 0.93
N PRO A 78 8.92 -3.83 0.11
CA PRO A 78 10.30 -3.75 0.56
C PRO A 78 10.68 -2.42 1.24
N GLY A 79 10.04 -1.31 0.88
CA GLY A 79 10.32 0.04 1.41
C GLY A 79 9.65 0.39 2.74
N MET A 80 9.10 -0.59 3.45
CA MET A 80 8.43 -0.43 4.75
C MET A 80 9.37 -0.73 5.91
N ALA A 81 9.61 0.25 6.78
CA ALA A 81 10.47 0.13 7.95
C ALA A 81 9.71 0.27 9.27
N VAL A 82 9.97 -0.61 10.24
CA VAL A 82 9.41 -0.51 11.59
C VAL A 82 10.15 0.59 12.35
N VAL A 83 9.41 1.52 12.95
CA VAL A 83 9.96 2.57 13.84
C VAL A 83 9.40 2.51 15.27
N ASN A 84 8.35 1.72 15.48
CA ASN A 84 7.82 1.42 16.80
C ASN A 84 7.62 -0.09 16.94
N ASP A 85 8.50 -0.75 17.67
CA ASP A 85 8.44 -2.19 17.84
C ASP A 85 7.38 -2.64 18.84
N ASP A 86 6.81 -1.74 19.65
CA ASP A 86 5.78 -2.06 20.67
C ASP A 86 4.46 -2.54 20.06
N ILE A 87 4.14 -2.09 18.85
CA ILE A 87 2.89 -2.44 18.14
C ILE A 87 3.01 -3.83 17.51
N ARG A 88 1.93 -4.61 17.60
CA ARG A 88 1.86 -5.99 17.08
C ARG A 88 1.01 -6.10 15.83
N LEU A 89 1.40 -6.99 14.90
CA LEU A 89 0.63 -7.25 13.67
C LEU A 89 -0.80 -7.74 13.96
N GLU A 90 -0.99 -8.50 15.05
CA GLU A 90 -2.29 -8.98 15.50
C GLU A 90 -3.30 -7.85 15.75
N GLU A 91 -2.85 -6.63 16.06
CA GLU A 91 -3.76 -5.48 16.26
C GLU A 91 -4.52 -5.10 14.99
N PHE A 92 -3.98 -5.47 13.82
CA PHE A 92 -4.58 -5.23 12.51
C PHE A 92 -5.32 -6.44 11.95
N ILE A 93 -5.43 -7.53 12.71
CA ILE A 93 -6.20 -8.73 12.35
C ILE A 93 -7.57 -8.67 13.05
N ASP A 94 -8.63 -8.97 12.31
CA ASP A 94 -10.00 -9.08 12.83
C ASP A 94 -10.66 -10.30 12.20
N ASP A 95 -10.90 -11.31 13.04
CA ASP A 95 -11.39 -12.63 12.62
C ASP A 95 -12.76 -12.61 11.93
N ARG A 96 -13.48 -11.48 11.97
CA ARG A 96 -14.73 -11.27 11.22
C ARG A 96 -14.49 -11.13 9.71
N TYR A 97 -13.27 -10.85 9.28
CA TYR A 97 -12.92 -10.60 7.89
C TYR A 97 -11.83 -11.56 7.42
N ASP A 98 -11.95 -12.01 6.17
CA ASP A 98 -10.93 -12.81 5.50
C ASP A 98 -9.71 -11.95 5.08
N MET A 99 -9.89 -10.64 4.86
CA MET A 99 -8.86 -9.75 4.36
C MET A 99 -8.99 -8.34 4.95
N THR A 100 -7.87 -7.72 5.30
CA THR A 100 -7.79 -6.31 5.72
C THR A 100 -6.81 -5.57 4.82
N MET A 101 -7.32 -4.54 4.15
CA MET A 101 -6.55 -3.59 3.33
C MET A 101 -6.67 -2.19 3.96
N TYR A 102 -6.07 -1.18 3.34
CA TYR A 102 -6.22 0.19 3.78
C TYR A 102 -6.28 1.17 2.60
N ASP A 103 -6.94 2.29 2.85
CA ASP A 103 -6.97 3.39 1.90
C ASP A 103 -5.63 4.14 1.89
N LYS A 104 -5.04 4.39 0.71
CA LYS A 104 -3.83 5.20 0.57
C LYS A 104 -4.06 6.63 1.05
N PHE A 105 -3.05 7.29 1.61
CA PHE A 105 -3.27 8.64 2.14
C PHE A 105 -3.49 9.70 1.05
N THR A 106 -2.84 9.53 -0.11
CA THR A 106 -2.64 10.59 -1.12
C THR A 106 -3.60 10.57 -2.31
N SER A 107 -4.46 9.55 -2.39
CA SER A 107 -5.43 9.34 -3.48
C SER A 107 -6.71 8.73 -2.93
N TRP A 108 -7.63 8.24 -3.77
CA TRP A 108 -8.79 7.44 -3.33
C TRP A 108 -8.61 5.95 -3.58
N GLU A 109 -7.37 5.54 -3.88
CA GLU A 109 -7.00 4.14 -4.02
C GLU A 109 -7.02 3.41 -2.68
N ILE A 110 -7.30 2.10 -2.77
CA ILE A 110 -6.98 1.12 -1.73
C ILE A 110 -5.61 0.55 -2.08
N ASP A 111 -4.72 0.47 -1.10
CA ASP A 111 -3.36 0.01 -1.32
C ASP A 111 -3.28 -1.50 -1.51
N THR A 112 -2.72 -1.93 -2.64
CA THR A 112 -2.45 -3.33 -2.97
C THR A 112 -1.00 -3.74 -2.70
N SER A 113 -0.11 -2.81 -2.31
CA SER A 113 1.29 -3.13 -1.98
C SER A 113 1.42 -3.83 -0.62
N SER A 114 0.46 -3.64 0.27
CA SER A 114 0.45 -4.23 1.61
C SER A 114 -0.96 -4.50 2.12
N TYR A 115 -1.17 -5.69 2.67
CA TYR A 115 -2.44 -6.12 3.27
C TYR A 115 -2.23 -7.36 4.14
N VAL A 116 -3.17 -7.63 5.03
CA VAL A 116 -3.21 -8.91 5.76
C VAL A 116 -4.38 -9.76 5.28
N VAL A 117 -4.13 -11.05 5.08
CA VAL A 117 -5.09 -11.98 4.50
C VAL A 117 -5.08 -13.32 5.25
N LYS A 118 -6.27 -13.81 5.58
CA LYS A 118 -6.53 -15.09 6.24
C LYS A 118 -6.60 -16.20 5.21
N ASN A 119 -6.10 -17.38 5.55
CA ASN A 119 -6.08 -18.55 4.69
C ASN A 119 -7.47 -19.21 4.54
N THR A 120 -8.32 -18.60 3.73
CA THR A 120 -9.64 -19.15 3.37
C THR A 120 -9.74 -19.40 1.86
N VAL A 121 -10.71 -20.24 1.46
CA VAL A 121 -11.00 -20.45 0.03
C VAL A 121 -11.33 -19.12 -0.65
N TRP A 122 -12.12 -18.29 0.03
CA TRP A 122 -12.50 -16.97 -0.47
C TRP A 122 -11.29 -16.07 -0.72
N SER A 123 -10.37 -15.97 0.25
CA SER A 123 -9.15 -15.15 0.11
C SER A 123 -8.30 -15.54 -1.08
N ARG A 124 -8.03 -16.85 -1.22
CA ARG A 124 -7.19 -17.36 -2.31
C ARG A 124 -7.87 -17.11 -3.66
N ASP A 125 -9.17 -17.36 -3.76
CA ASP A 125 -9.93 -17.10 -4.99
C ASP A 125 -9.99 -15.60 -5.33
N PHE A 126 -10.11 -14.73 -4.33
CA PHE A 126 -10.13 -13.28 -4.51
C PHE A 126 -8.78 -12.76 -5.05
N LEU A 127 -7.68 -13.19 -4.44
CA LEU A 127 -6.32 -12.83 -4.87
C LEU A 127 -5.99 -13.37 -6.27
N MET A 128 -6.40 -14.59 -6.60
CA MET A 128 -6.23 -15.15 -7.95
C MET A 128 -7.04 -14.35 -8.97
N LYS A 129 -8.29 -13.98 -8.66
CA LYS A 129 -9.09 -13.10 -9.53
C LYS A 129 -8.40 -11.76 -9.75
N LEU A 130 -7.85 -11.15 -8.70
CA LEU A 130 -7.12 -9.89 -8.80
C LEU A 130 -5.87 -10.03 -9.69
N ALA A 131 -5.11 -11.12 -9.55
CA ALA A 131 -3.96 -11.40 -10.43
C ALA A 131 -4.37 -11.53 -11.91
N GLU A 132 -5.52 -12.16 -12.19
CA GLU A 132 -6.06 -12.32 -13.55
C GLU A 132 -6.62 -11.02 -14.17
N PHE A 133 -6.70 -9.91 -13.43
CA PHE A 133 -7.18 -8.65 -13.99
C PHE A 133 -6.19 -7.99 -14.95
N GLU A 134 -4.93 -8.41 -14.95
CA GLU A 134 -3.87 -7.89 -15.84
C GLU A 134 -4.33 -7.79 -17.30
N THR A 135 -5.03 -8.81 -17.80
CA THR A 135 -5.48 -8.90 -19.20
C THR A 135 -6.89 -8.34 -19.42
N LYS A 136 -7.52 -7.79 -18.37
CA LYS A 136 -8.93 -7.34 -18.37
C LYS A 136 -9.07 -5.81 -18.25
N ILE A 137 -7.96 -5.09 -18.18
CA ILE A 137 -7.91 -3.62 -18.08
C ILE A 137 -6.86 -3.05 -19.04
N PRO A 138 -6.90 -1.74 -19.36
CA PRO A 138 -5.87 -1.10 -20.19
C PRO A 138 -4.47 -1.34 -19.62
N SER A 139 -3.49 -1.60 -20.49
CA SER A 139 -2.10 -1.92 -20.10
C SER A 139 -1.38 -0.80 -19.35
N SER A 140 -1.88 0.44 -19.44
CA SER A 140 -1.41 1.60 -18.70
C SER A 140 -1.97 1.69 -17.26
N SER A 141 -2.85 0.79 -16.86
CA SER A 141 -3.44 0.72 -15.51
C SER A 141 -2.63 -0.17 -14.55
N ASN A 142 -3.05 -0.19 -13.28
CA ASN A 142 -2.38 -0.93 -12.20
C ASN A 142 -3.36 -1.87 -11.45
N ASP A 143 -2.83 -2.61 -10.47
CA ASP A 143 -3.59 -3.49 -9.59
C ASP A 143 -4.55 -2.76 -8.63
N ASN A 144 -4.24 -1.54 -8.18
CA ASN A 144 -5.20 -0.73 -7.40
C ASN A 144 -6.47 -0.47 -8.21
N THR A 145 -6.32 -0.12 -9.49
CA THR A 145 -7.43 0.07 -10.44
C THR A 145 -8.24 -1.21 -10.60
N ALA A 146 -7.55 -2.34 -10.82
CA ALA A 146 -8.18 -3.64 -10.90
C ALA A 146 -8.97 -4.00 -9.62
N LEU A 147 -8.40 -3.70 -8.45
CA LEU A 147 -9.02 -3.96 -7.16
C LEU A 147 -10.35 -3.23 -7.03
N HIS A 148 -10.42 -1.95 -7.38
CA HIS A 148 -11.70 -1.20 -7.32
C HIS A 148 -12.77 -1.84 -8.20
N ILE A 149 -12.42 -2.25 -9.43
CA ILE A 149 -13.35 -2.91 -10.34
C ILE A 149 -13.78 -4.27 -9.77
N LEU A 150 -12.85 -5.04 -9.21
CA LEU A 150 -13.12 -6.33 -8.60
C LEU A 150 -14.03 -6.20 -7.37
N LEU A 151 -13.81 -5.20 -6.51
CA LEU A 151 -14.66 -4.92 -5.35
C LEU A 151 -16.09 -4.56 -5.78
N GLN A 152 -16.23 -3.68 -6.78
CA GLN A 152 -17.55 -3.35 -7.33
C GLN A 152 -18.26 -4.60 -7.86
N LYS A 153 -17.59 -5.41 -8.69
CA LYS A 153 -18.17 -6.64 -9.26
C LYS A 153 -18.53 -7.68 -8.20
N THR A 154 -17.74 -7.77 -7.12
CA THR A 154 -17.92 -8.79 -6.07
C THR A 154 -19.02 -8.43 -5.08
N PHE A 155 -19.10 -7.15 -4.68
CA PHE A 155 -19.97 -6.72 -3.58
C PHE A 155 -21.18 -5.89 -4.03
N TYR A 156 -21.09 -5.24 -5.19
CA TYR A 156 -22.12 -4.34 -5.70
C TYR A 156 -22.49 -4.61 -7.18
N PRO A 157 -22.78 -5.86 -7.57
CA PRO A 157 -23.12 -6.19 -8.95
C PRO A 157 -24.37 -5.45 -9.46
N GLN A 158 -25.26 -5.01 -8.57
CA GLN A 158 -26.42 -4.20 -8.91
C GLN A 158 -26.08 -2.82 -9.49
N PHE A 159 -24.87 -2.30 -9.23
CA PHE A 159 -24.40 -1.00 -9.76
C PHE A 159 -23.47 -1.15 -10.97
N THR A 160 -23.62 -2.25 -11.73
CA THR A 160 -22.79 -2.51 -12.93
C THR A 160 -22.96 -1.44 -14.00
N GLU A 161 -24.15 -0.86 -14.17
CA GLU A 161 -24.38 0.22 -15.13
C GLU A 161 -23.66 1.51 -14.72
N ASP A 162 -23.75 1.89 -13.44
CA ASP A 162 -23.04 3.06 -12.90
C ASP A 162 -21.53 2.88 -12.99
N ALA A 163 -21.03 1.69 -12.63
CA ALA A 163 -19.61 1.34 -12.80
C ALA A 163 -19.19 1.39 -14.28
N GLY A 164 -20.07 1.02 -15.21
CA GLY A 164 -19.84 1.12 -16.65
C GLY A 164 -19.58 2.55 -17.11
N ASN A 165 -20.17 3.56 -16.47
CA ASN A 165 -19.85 4.97 -16.76
C ASN A 165 -18.44 5.34 -16.29
N CYS A 166 -17.97 4.80 -15.17
CA CYS A 166 -16.59 4.98 -14.73
C CYS A 166 -15.60 4.27 -15.68
N MET A 167 -15.95 3.08 -16.19
CA MET A 167 -15.09 2.34 -17.12
C MET A 167 -14.82 3.11 -18.43
N LYS A 168 -15.78 3.89 -18.93
CA LYS A 168 -15.58 4.77 -20.10
C LYS A 168 -14.47 5.81 -19.86
N ILE A 169 -14.28 6.26 -18.62
CA ILE A 169 -13.18 7.17 -18.25
C ILE A 169 -11.84 6.44 -18.43
N LEU A 170 -11.77 5.19 -18.01
CA LEU A 170 -10.58 4.34 -18.11
C LEU A 170 -10.23 4.02 -19.57
N GLU A 171 -11.21 3.82 -20.46
CA GLU A 171 -11.00 3.61 -21.90
C GLU A 171 -10.26 4.77 -22.56
N ASN A 172 -10.37 5.99 -22.02
CA ASN A 172 -9.61 7.15 -22.52
C ASN A 172 -8.10 7.08 -22.19
N LEU A 173 -7.67 6.21 -21.28
CA LEU A 173 -6.25 5.98 -20.99
C LEU A 173 -5.52 5.26 -22.12
N GLU A 174 -6.22 4.47 -22.94
CA GLU A 174 -5.59 3.75 -24.06
C GLU A 174 -4.98 4.70 -25.09
N PHE A 175 -5.43 5.96 -25.11
CA PHE A 175 -5.03 6.99 -26.06
C PHE A 175 -4.20 8.12 -25.42
N SER A 176 -3.90 8.04 -24.13
CA SER A 176 -3.21 9.10 -23.39
C SER A 176 -2.09 8.52 -22.54
N THR A 177 -0.83 8.80 -22.92
CA THR A 177 0.31 8.50 -22.05
C THR A 177 0.31 9.48 -20.87
N GLY A 178 0.16 8.96 -19.65
CA GLY A 178 0.49 9.69 -18.43
C GLY A 178 -0.55 10.69 -17.92
N ASN A 179 -1.84 10.51 -18.19
CA ASN A 179 -2.84 11.43 -17.63
C ASN A 179 -3.26 11.01 -16.21
N GLN A 180 -2.48 11.43 -15.22
CA GLN A 180 -2.79 11.29 -13.79
C GLN A 180 -4.21 11.76 -13.45
N GLN A 181 -4.72 12.79 -14.15
CA GLN A 181 -6.09 13.27 -13.96
C GLN A 181 -7.13 12.23 -14.35
N ILE A 182 -6.90 11.42 -15.40
CA ILE A 182 -7.84 10.36 -15.81
C ILE A 182 -7.91 9.28 -14.73
N MET A 183 -6.76 8.85 -14.19
CA MET A 183 -6.71 7.86 -13.10
C MET A 183 -7.47 8.37 -11.86
N LEU A 184 -7.17 9.59 -11.42
CA LEU A 184 -7.85 10.23 -10.29
C LEU A 184 -9.37 10.37 -10.54
N THR A 185 -9.77 10.73 -11.77
CA THR A 185 -11.19 10.86 -12.15
C THR A 185 -11.89 9.50 -12.13
N PHE A 186 -11.24 8.44 -12.66
CA PHE A 186 -11.73 7.07 -12.59
C PHE A 186 -11.88 6.60 -11.13
N GLU A 187 -10.85 6.78 -10.32
CA GLU A 187 -10.83 6.40 -8.90
C GLU A 187 -11.97 7.06 -8.12
N ALA A 188 -12.12 8.39 -8.29
CA ALA A 188 -13.20 9.13 -7.64
C ALA A 188 -14.58 8.61 -8.09
N CYS A 189 -14.76 8.35 -9.39
CA CYS A 189 -15.99 7.79 -9.94
C CYS A 189 -16.30 6.41 -9.35
N ILE A 190 -15.38 5.45 -9.45
CA ILE A 190 -15.65 4.07 -9.01
C ILE A 190 -15.83 3.99 -7.48
N ARG A 191 -15.14 4.83 -6.70
CA ARG A 191 -15.36 4.94 -5.25
C ARG A 191 -16.72 5.53 -4.90
N SER A 192 -17.28 6.42 -5.74
CA SER A 192 -18.66 6.89 -5.54
C SER A 192 -19.70 5.80 -5.81
N VAL A 193 -19.43 4.86 -6.72
CA VAL A 193 -20.30 3.71 -7.01
C VAL A 193 -20.23 2.67 -5.89
N ILE A 194 -19.03 2.39 -5.38
CA ILE A 194 -18.82 1.48 -4.23
C ILE A 194 -19.34 2.11 -2.93
N GLY A 195 -19.31 3.44 -2.84
CA GLY A 195 -19.57 4.23 -1.65
C GLY A 195 -18.37 4.32 -0.70
N GLU A 196 -18.54 5.04 0.40
CA GLU A 196 -17.57 5.16 1.50
C GLU A 196 -17.57 3.91 2.41
N ASN A 197 -17.84 2.74 1.82
CA ASN A 197 -17.89 1.47 2.55
C ASN A 197 -16.48 1.03 2.93
N HIS A 198 -16.32 0.70 4.21
CA HIS A 198 -15.08 0.17 4.79
C HIS A 198 -15.20 -1.29 5.22
N GLU A 199 -16.39 -1.87 5.10
CA GLU A 199 -16.68 -3.25 5.45
C GLU A 199 -17.52 -3.88 4.34
N PHE A 200 -17.07 -5.00 3.80
CA PHE A 200 -17.62 -5.67 2.63
C PHE A 200 -18.03 -7.08 3.03
N LYS A 201 -19.22 -7.18 3.63
CA LYS A 201 -19.69 -8.39 4.32
C LYS A 201 -18.65 -8.86 5.35
N ASN A 202 -18.63 -10.15 5.67
CA ASN A 202 -17.63 -10.76 6.56
C ASN A 202 -16.37 -11.20 5.78
N ASN A 203 -16.10 -10.58 4.62
CA ASN A 203 -14.99 -11.00 3.76
C ASN A 203 -13.84 -10.00 3.78
N LEU A 204 -14.12 -8.71 3.58
CA LEU A 204 -13.06 -7.71 3.45
C LEU A 204 -13.37 -6.46 4.26
N ARG A 205 -12.35 -5.91 4.93
CA ARG A 205 -12.41 -4.57 5.52
C ARG A 205 -11.29 -3.67 4.98
N ILE A 206 -11.55 -2.37 4.96
CA ILE A 206 -10.62 -1.32 4.54
C ILE A 206 -10.42 -0.35 5.70
N ILE A 207 -9.21 -0.30 6.23
CA ILE A 207 -8.85 0.69 7.27
C ILE A 207 -8.78 2.09 6.63
N LYS A 208 -9.28 3.08 7.37
CA LYS A 208 -9.31 4.49 6.93
C LYS A 208 -7.90 5.04 6.73
N LYS A 209 -7.81 6.03 5.84
CA LYS A 209 -6.57 6.75 5.52
C LYS A 209 -5.89 7.24 6.80
N GLY A 210 -4.60 6.92 6.91
CA GLY A 210 -3.75 7.35 8.03
C GLY A 210 -3.94 6.57 9.33
N THR A 211 -4.83 5.59 9.42
CA THR A 211 -5.02 4.81 10.67
C THR A 211 -4.61 3.33 10.55
N ALA A 212 -4.03 2.94 9.43
CA ALA A 212 -3.47 1.60 9.22
C ALA A 212 -2.09 1.45 9.87
N TRP A 213 -1.41 0.32 9.62
CA TRP A 213 -0.08 0.01 10.17
C TRP A 213 1.04 0.89 9.60
N THR A 214 0.80 1.56 8.48
CA THR A 214 1.84 2.27 7.74
C THR A 214 1.44 3.69 7.37
N ARG A 215 2.46 4.55 7.21
CA ARG A 215 2.33 5.91 6.69
C ARG A 215 3.52 6.23 5.80
N GLU A 216 3.27 6.90 4.68
CA GLU A 216 4.34 7.38 3.80
C GLU A 216 5.19 8.44 4.53
N ILE A 217 6.50 8.18 4.62
CA ILE A 217 7.45 8.99 5.40
C ILE A 217 7.57 10.42 4.87
N TRP A 218 7.49 10.58 3.55
CA TRP A 218 7.66 11.86 2.88
C TRP A 218 6.50 12.82 3.12
N LEU A 219 5.33 12.33 3.58
CA LEU A 219 4.20 13.20 3.91
C LEU A 219 4.66 14.24 4.93
N THR A 220 5.29 13.84 6.02
CA THR A 220 5.64 14.73 7.12
C THR A 220 7.09 15.18 7.09
N ASP A 221 7.72 15.29 5.91
CA ASP A 221 9.15 15.58 5.78
C ASP A 221 10.01 14.64 6.64
N SER A 222 9.65 13.35 6.65
CA SER A 222 10.27 12.29 7.46
C SER A 222 10.15 12.43 8.98
N LYS A 223 9.36 13.38 9.46
CA LYS A 223 9.05 13.50 10.89
C LYS A 223 8.13 12.37 11.34
N TRP A 224 8.32 11.86 12.54
CA TRP A 224 7.54 10.74 13.06
C TRP A 224 7.42 10.78 14.58
N ASN A 225 6.50 9.96 15.13
CA ASN A 225 6.31 9.83 16.57
C ASN A 225 5.90 8.40 16.92
N GLN A 226 6.55 7.82 17.94
CA GLN A 226 6.28 6.45 18.38
C GLN A 226 4.82 6.22 18.82
N ASN A 227 4.14 7.22 19.39
CA ASN A 227 2.72 7.08 19.80
C ASN A 227 1.72 7.20 18.62
N ARG A 228 2.22 7.31 17.38
CA ARG A 228 1.43 7.54 16.18
C ARG A 228 1.78 6.62 15.03
N ASP A 229 3.07 6.35 14.86
CA ASP A 229 3.65 5.65 13.72
C ASP A 229 4.16 4.27 14.14
N PHE A 230 3.76 3.25 13.39
CA PHE A 230 4.25 1.90 13.52
C PHE A 230 5.31 1.59 12.46
N ILE A 231 4.88 1.54 11.20
CA ILE A 231 5.73 1.35 10.03
C ILE A 231 5.73 2.64 9.22
N LEU A 232 6.90 3.05 8.74
CA LEU A 232 7.05 4.12 7.76
C LEU A 232 7.33 3.51 6.39
N ASN A 233 6.62 3.98 5.36
CA ASN A 233 6.77 3.52 3.98
C ASN A 233 7.51 4.54 3.11
N GLY A 234 8.10 4.06 2.03
CA GLY A 234 8.78 4.87 1.02
C GLY A 234 10.30 4.99 1.22
N LEU A 235 10.90 4.11 2.03
CA LEU A 235 12.33 4.14 2.33
C LEU A 235 13.16 3.44 1.24
N LYS A 236 13.06 3.94 0.01
CA LYS A 236 13.93 3.52 -1.09
C LYS A 236 15.23 4.31 -1.03
N ASN A 237 16.38 3.65 -0.93
CA ASN A 237 17.69 4.29 -0.76
C ASN A 237 18.00 5.31 -1.86
N SER A 238 17.56 5.06 -3.10
CA SER A 238 17.72 6.03 -4.21
C SER A 238 17.02 7.37 -3.98
N HIS A 239 16.07 7.45 -3.04
CA HIS A 239 15.33 8.67 -2.68
C HIS A 239 15.74 9.22 -1.30
N GLN A 240 16.73 8.61 -0.65
CA GLN A 240 17.23 9.10 0.63
C GLN A 240 17.98 10.43 0.44
N THR A 241 17.76 11.36 1.35
CA THR A 241 18.41 12.68 1.36
C THR A 241 18.74 13.09 2.79
N THR A 242 19.60 14.10 2.92
CA THR A 242 19.86 14.80 4.19
C THR A 242 19.22 16.19 4.23
N PHE A 243 18.66 16.66 3.11
CA PHE A 243 18.00 17.96 3.00
C PHE A 243 16.55 17.86 3.47
N ALA A 244 16.12 18.81 4.30
CA ALA A 244 14.70 18.98 4.62
C ALA A 244 13.91 19.43 3.38
N HIS A 245 12.62 19.08 3.32
CA HIS A 245 11.73 19.53 2.26
C HIS A 245 11.61 21.06 2.20
N GLY A 246 11.33 21.55 1.00
CA GLY A 246 11.36 22.97 0.68
C GLY A 246 11.35 23.20 -0.82
N VAL A 247 10.97 24.40 -1.25
CA VAL A 247 10.76 24.69 -2.68
C VAL A 247 11.94 24.27 -3.56
N LEU A 248 13.17 24.55 -3.12
CA LEU A 248 14.37 24.19 -3.87
C LEU A 248 14.67 22.69 -3.84
N SER A 249 14.55 22.02 -2.69
CA SER A 249 14.79 20.57 -2.60
C SER A 249 13.74 19.79 -3.39
N ASP A 250 12.48 20.20 -3.34
CA ASP A 250 11.38 19.52 -4.01
C ASP A 250 11.51 19.60 -5.53
N ILE A 251 12.02 20.71 -6.05
CA ILE A 251 12.32 20.89 -7.48
C ILE A 251 13.51 20.02 -7.90
N LEU A 252 14.57 19.97 -7.08
CA LEU A 252 15.83 19.32 -7.44
C LEU A 252 15.81 17.79 -7.23
N LEU A 253 15.16 17.34 -6.17
CA LEU A 253 15.21 15.95 -5.70
C LEU A 253 13.86 15.23 -5.80
N GLY A 254 12.77 15.98 -6.01
CA GLY A 254 11.42 15.46 -5.98
C GLY A 254 10.79 15.46 -4.59
N ARG A 255 9.47 15.31 -4.55
CA ARG A 255 8.64 15.40 -3.32
C ARG A 255 8.58 14.11 -2.50
N GLN A 256 9.05 13.00 -3.06
CA GLN A 256 9.00 11.67 -2.41
C GLN A 256 10.36 11.27 -1.81
N THR A 257 11.19 12.25 -1.48
CA THR A 257 12.46 12.04 -0.78
C THR A 257 12.24 11.86 0.71
N TRP A 258 13.18 11.19 1.37
CA TRP A 258 13.10 10.91 2.80
C TRP A 258 14.44 11.07 3.50
N ARG A 259 14.39 11.40 4.79
CA ARG A 259 15.53 11.43 5.71
C ARG A 259 15.41 10.23 6.64
N SER A 260 16.54 9.60 6.95
CA SER A 260 16.50 8.38 7.75
C SER A 260 16.07 8.66 9.19
N PRO A 261 15.05 7.96 9.72
CA PRO A 261 14.72 8.04 11.13
C PRO A 261 15.82 7.41 12.00
N PHE A 262 16.70 6.59 11.42
CA PHE A 262 17.82 5.93 12.10
C PHE A 262 19.14 6.67 11.85
N ILE A 263 19.94 6.85 12.91
CA ILE A 263 21.32 7.35 12.83
C ILE A 263 22.22 6.32 12.16
N ASN A 264 22.02 5.04 12.50
CA ASN A 264 22.73 3.91 11.92
C ASN A 264 21.70 2.95 11.31
N THR A 265 21.98 2.42 10.11
CA THR A 265 21.14 1.41 9.48
C THR A 265 20.94 0.22 10.45
N PRO A 266 19.69 -0.22 10.70
CA PRO A 266 19.44 -1.42 11.47
C PRO A 266 20.25 -2.60 10.93
N SER A 267 20.87 -3.36 11.83
CA SER A 267 21.72 -4.49 11.46
C SER A 267 21.13 -5.79 11.99
N GLN A 268 21.01 -6.78 11.11
CA GLN A 268 20.48 -8.10 11.46
C GLN A 268 21.33 -8.82 12.53
N GLU A 269 22.66 -8.63 12.54
CA GLU A 269 23.54 -9.25 13.55
C GLU A 269 23.27 -8.73 14.98
N LYS A 270 22.53 -7.64 15.11
CA LYS A 270 22.22 -6.96 16.37
C LYS A 270 20.75 -6.53 16.39
N CYS A 271 19.83 -7.49 16.22
CA CYS A 271 18.39 -7.25 16.36
C CYS A 271 17.98 -6.98 17.82
N ASP A 272 18.44 -5.87 18.35
CA ASP A 272 18.14 -5.35 19.68
C ASP A 272 17.61 -3.92 19.52
N PHE A 273 16.28 -3.78 19.59
CA PHE A 273 15.60 -2.48 19.44
C PHE A 273 16.07 -1.45 20.46
N SER A 274 16.53 -1.88 21.65
CA SER A 274 17.07 -0.96 22.66
C SER A 274 18.38 -0.29 22.24
N LYS A 275 19.05 -0.81 21.20
CA LYS A 275 20.27 -0.26 20.62
C LYS A 275 20.03 0.57 19.37
N TRP A 276 18.79 0.69 18.90
CA TRP A 276 18.49 1.53 17.75
C TRP A 276 18.59 2.99 18.14
N GLU A 277 19.44 3.71 17.42
CA GLU A 277 19.64 5.15 17.62
C GLU A 277 18.84 5.90 16.57
N TYR A 278 17.87 6.69 17.02
CA TYR A 278 17.01 7.48 16.17
C TYR A 278 17.48 8.94 16.07
N ASP A 279 17.31 9.53 14.88
CA ASP A 279 17.53 10.95 14.67
C ASP A 279 16.48 11.77 15.43
N GLN A 280 16.90 12.35 16.55
CA GLN A 280 16.04 13.13 17.44
C GLN A 280 15.47 14.38 16.76
N SER A 281 16.08 14.87 15.67
CA SER A 281 15.56 16.03 14.93
C SER A 281 14.30 15.71 14.12
N LEU A 282 14.04 14.43 13.84
CA LEU A 282 12.86 13.95 13.13
C LEU A 282 11.74 13.49 14.07
N ILE A 283 12.00 13.38 15.37
CA ILE A 283 10.99 12.99 16.35
C ILE A 283 10.25 14.25 16.81
N VAL A 284 8.98 14.34 16.43
CA VAL A 284 8.10 15.48 16.79
C VAL A 284 6.92 15.02 17.63
N SER A 285 6.09 15.96 18.09
CA SER A 285 4.88 15.60 18.83
C SER A 285 3.86 14.88 17.94
N LYS A 286 3.08 13.97 18.52
CA LYS A 286 1.92 13.37 17.82
C LYS A 286 0.98 14.43 17.25
N PHE A 287 0.75 15.52 18.00
CA PHE A 287 -0.12 16.62 17.58
C PHE A 287 0.37 17.27 16.28
N GLU A 288 1.68 17.52 16.15
CA GLU A 288 2.26 18.11 14.93
C GLU A 288 2.06 17.21 13.69
N ILE A 289 2.19 15.90 13.86
CA ILE A 289 1.92 14.93 12.78
C ILE A 289 0.44 14.93 12.41
N ASP A 290 -0.44 14.86 13.41
CA ASP A 290 -1.88 14.81 13.18
C ASP A 290 -2.41 16.11 12.55
N GLU A 291 -1.84 17.27 12.91
CA GLU A 291 -2.14 18.56 12.28
C GLU A 291 -1.78 18.55 10.79
N TYR A 292 -0.55 18.13 10.45
CA TYR A 292 -0.11 18.02 9.06
C TYR A 292 -0.97 17.05 8.24
N LEU A 293 -1.28 15.88 8.81
CA LEU A 293 -2.12 14.89 8.14
C LEU A 293 -3.55 15.39 7.95
N THR A 294 -4.07 16.20 8.88
CA THR A 294 -5.40 16.82 8.72
C THR A 294 -5.40 17.79 7.54
N GLU A 295 -4.40 18.66 7.43
CA GLU A 295 -4.27 19.58 6.29
C GLU A 295 -4.18 18.81 4.96
N LYS A 296 -3.35 17.76 4.90
CA LYS A 296 -3.24 16.92 3.70
C LYS A 296 -4.51 16.15 3.37
N PHE A 297 -5.25 15.70 4.37
CA PHE A 297 -6.54 15.08 4.16
C PHE A 297 -7.53 16.05 3.50
N GLU A 298 -7.58 17.31 3.94
CA GLU A 298 -8.43 18.34 3.32
C GLU A 298 -8.04 18.65 1.87
N GLU A 299 -6.74 18.70 1.58
CA GLU A 299 -6.23 18.82 0.21
C GLU A 299 -6.71 17.65 -0.68
N VAL A 300 -6.57 16.42 -0.19
CA VAL A 300 -7.00 15.21 -0.89
C VAL A 300 -8.51 15.19 -1.10
N GLU A 301 -9.32 15.56 -0.11
CA GLU A 301 -10.76 15.64 -0.29
C GLU A 301 -11.18 16.71 -1.29
N LYS A 302 -10.49 17.85 -1.32
CA LYS A 302 -10.74 18.88 -2.35
C LYS A 302 -10.45 18.35 -3.76
N MET A 303 -9.35 17.61 -3.94
CA MET A 303 -9.03 16.95 -5.21
C MET A 303 -10.10 15.94 -5.60
N ARG A 304 -10.78 15.31 -4.63
CA ARG A 304 -11.85 14.33 -4.89
C ARG A 304 -13.04 14.99 -5.54
N TRP A 305 -13.48 16.10 -4.97
CA TRP A 305 -14.61 16.86 -5.49
C TRP A 305 -14.33 17.40 -6.90
N GLN A 306 -13.10 17.84 -7.15
CA GLN A 306 -12.66 18.26 -8.49
C GLN A 306 -12.70 17.09 -9.49
N SER A 307 -12.24 15.92 -9.07
CA SER A 307 -12.24 14.70 -9.90
C SER A 307 -13.67 14.21 -10.17
N LEU A 308 -14.55 14.23 -9.18
CA LEU A 308 -15.98 13.92 -9.36
C LEU A 308 -16.66 14.90 -10.32
N ALA A 309 -16.37 16.20 -10.23
CA ALA A 309 -16.90 17.18 -11.17
C ALA A 309 -16.42 16.91 -12.61
N ALA A 310 -15.18 16.42 -12.77
CA ALA A 310 -14.62 16.08 -14.08
C ALA A 310 -15.26 14.85 -14.73
N VAL A 311 -15.93 13.96 -13.97
CA VAL A 311 -16.65 12.79 -14.51
C VAL A 311 -17.65 13.19 -15.59
N GLY A 312 -18.33 14.33 -15.42
CA GLY A 312 -19.30 14.84 -16.40
C GLY A 312 -18.72 15.08 -17.79
N ASN A 313 -17.41 15.31 -17.92
CA ASN A 313 -16.73 15.50 -19.21
C ASN A 313 -16.62 14.20 -20.02
N TYR A 314 -16.75 13.04 -19.37
CA TYR A 314 -16.64 11.71 -19.98
C TYR A 314 -17.99 11.05 -20.20
N MET A 315 -19.08 11.64 -19.68
CA MET A 315 -20.42 11.16 -19.93
C MET A 315 -20.88 11.59 -21.32
N SER A 316 -21.44 10.66 -22.08
CA SER A 316 -22.04 10.94 -23.39
C SER A 316 -23.10 12.04 -23.26
N LYS A 317 -23.11 13.01 -24.18
CA LYS A 317 -24.19 14.01 -24.27
C LYS A 317 -25.51 13.26 -24.47
N VAL A 318 -26.44 13.45 -23.54
CA VAL A 318 -27.82 12.97 -23.62
C VAL A 318 -28.53 13.63 -24.80
#